data_AF-A0A9E4FCU4-F1
#
_entry.id   AF-A0A9E4FCU4-F1
#
_cell.length_a   1.000
_cell.length_b   1.000
_cell.length_c   1.000
_cell.angle_alpha   90.00
_cell.angle_beta   90.00
_cell.angle_gamma   90.00
#
_symmetry.space_group_name_H-M   'P 1'
#
loop_
_entity.id
_entity.type
_entity.pdbx_description
1 polymer ?
#
loop_
_entity_poly.entity_id
_entity_poly.type
_entity_poly.pdbx_seq_one_letter_code
_entity_poly.pdbx_strand_id
1 'polypeptide(L)'
;MDRVGVFVDAGYLLAEGARALSGRRVARSEVVLDHSTAVRHLARFAREKARMPLLRIYWYDGTANRPTRMQVAMAEQADVKLRLGRVDAAGRQKGVDALIASDMVTLARNRAMTDCVLLSGDDELRIAVAEIQQLGIRVHLLGISPTPRTQSRLLRQEADSTTQWGADTLTAFIDCRSRGPSDSDQPRSTERLRAGRRRVDSPPAASGGHPFAQQVVRQVLINEFVGRTGHYPRSRAAAAAHSDLHGEPPPV
;
A
#
# COMPACT_ATOMS: atom_id res chain seq x y z
N MET A 1 -8.52 21.10 14.31
CA MET A 1 -7.31 21.52 13.58
C MET A 1 -7.19 20.57 12.43
N ASP A 2 -7.34 21.11 11.23
CA ASP A 2 -7.46 20.31 10.01
C ASP A 2 -6.05 20.13 9.41
N ARG A 3 -5.70 18.89 9.07
CA ARG A 3 -4.36 18.50 8.62
C ARG A 3 -4.44 17.38 7.61
N VAL A 4 -3.47 17.35 6.71
CA VAL A 4 -3.31 16.27 5.72
C VAL A 4 -2.21 15.29 6.13
N GLY A 5 -2.54 13.98 6.17
CA GLY A 5 -1.57 12.90 6.27
C GLY A 5 -1.19 12.38 4.88
N VAL A 6 0.08 12.02 4.67
CA VAL A 6 0.53 11.39 3.41
C VAL A 6 0.96 9.96 3.71
N PHE A 7 0.47 9.00 2.94
CA PHE A 7 0.76 7.58 3.09
C PHE A 7 1.39 7.08 1.80
N VAL A 8 2.66 6.70 1.87
CA VAL A 8 3.46 6.34 0.69
C VAL A 8 3.80 4.86 0.73
N ASP A 9 3.30 4.12 -0.25
CA ASP A 9 3.80 2.80 -0.58
C ASP A 9 5.09 2.94 -1.40
N ALA A 10 6.23 2.68 -0.76
CA ALA A 10 7.55 2.78 -1.38
C ALA A 10 7.83 1.67 -2.40
N GLY A 11 7.14 0.54 -2.29
CA GLY A 11 7.22 -0.55 -3.26
C GLY A 11 6.61 -0.09 -4.58
N TYR A 12 5.38 0.42 -4.50
CA TYR A 12 4.67 0.99 -5.64
C TYR A 12 5.41 2.19 -6.24
N LEU A 13 5.78 3.20 -5.43
CA LEU A 13 6.46 4.41 -5.93
C LEU A 13 7.72 4.09 -6.73
N LEU A 14 8.59 3.23 -6.20
CA LEU A 14 9.88 2.94 -6.84
C LEU A 14 9.71 2.02 -8.04
N ALA A 15 8.83 1.02 -7.98
CA ALA A 15 8.62 0.10 -9.10
C ALA A 15 7.94 0.80 -10.29
N GLU A 16 6.89 1.58 -10.02
CA GLU A 16 6.13 2.29 -11.04
C GLU A 16 6.85 3.54 -11.52
N GLY A 17 7.52 4.26 -10.62
CA GLY A 17 8.31 5.44 -10.99
C GLY A 17 9.46 5.07 -11.90
N ALA A 18 10.23 4.03 -11.55
CA ALA A 18 11.31 3.55 -12.40
C ALA A 18 10.81 3.05 -13.76
N ARG A 19 9.64 2.42 -13.82
CA ARG A 19 9.05 1.98 -15.08
C ARG A 19 8.54 3.14 -15.93
N ALA A 20 7.94 4.15 -15.32
CA ALA A 20 7.51 5.36 -16.02
C ALA A 20 8.69 6.10 -16.65
N LEU A 21 9.87 6.09 -16.01
CA LEU A 21 11.08 6.74 -16.51
C LEU A 21 11.85 5.90 -17.53
N SER A 22 11.97 4.59 -17.31
CA SER A 22 12.80 3.71 -18.16
C SER A 22 12.04 2.98 -19.26
N GLY A 23 10.70 3.01 -19.23
CA GLY A 23 9.83 2.23 -20.12
C GLY A 23 9.82 0.72 -19.86
N ARG A 24 10.61 0.22 -18.89
CA ARG A 24 10.74 -1.20 -18.57
C ARG A 24 10.71 -1.46 -17.07
N ARG A 25 10.60 -2.73 -16.66
CA ARG A 25 10.81 -3.09 -15.26
C ARG A 25 12.30 -2.90 -14.89
N VAL A 26 12.54 -2.25 -13.77
CA VAL A 26 13.88 -1.98 -13.22
C VAL A 26 13.98 -2.63 -11.85
N ALA A 27 15.11 -3.27 -11.52
CA ALA A 27 15.29 -3.84 -10.21
C ALA A 27 15.41 -2.73 -9.16
N ARG A 28 14.89 -2.94 -7.94
CA ARG A 28 14.93 -1.93 -6.86
C ARG A 28 16.36 -1.45 -6.55
N SER A 29 17.37 -2.29 -6.73
CA SER A 29 18.79 -1.95 -6.56
C SER A 29 19.35 -0.98 -7.60
N GLU A 30 18.71 -0.88 -8.76
CA GLU A 30 19.09 0.03 -9.86
C GLU A 30 18.41 1.41 -9.74
N VAL A 31 17.38 1.52 -8.90
CA VAL A 31 16.65 2.77 -8.68
C VAL A 31 17.39 3.61 -7.62
N VAL A 32 17.63 4.87 -7.95
CA VAL A 32 18.16 5.89 -7.04
C VAL A 32 17.03 6.83 -6.69
N LEU A 33 16.90 7.13 -5.39
CA LEU A 33 15.90 8.04 -4.86
C LEU A 33 16.60 9.21 -4.17
N ASP A 34 16.34 10.44 -4.61
CA ASP A 34 16.62 11.64 -3.82
C ASP A 34 15.52 11.80 -2.77
N HIS A 35 15.81 11.33 -1.57
CA HIS A 35 14.91 11.34 -0.42
C HIS A 35 14.39 12.75 -0.10
N SER A 36 15.29 13.74 -0.11
CA SER A 36 14.95 15.10 0.28
C SER A 36 14.00 15.73 -0.74
N THR A 37 14.27 15.53 -2.03
CA THR A 37 13.46 16.07 -3.11
C THR A 37 12.11 15.36 -3.19
N ALA A 38 12.08 14.04 -3.02
CA ALA A 38 10.82 13.28 -2.93
C ALA A 38 9.92 13.78 -1.79
N VAL A 39 10.49 13.96 -0.58
CA VAL A 39 9.77 14.48 0.60
C VAL A 39 9.21 15.88 0.34
N ARG A 40 10.02 16.78 -0.24
CA ARG A 40 9.54 18.14 -0.60
C ARG A 40 8.40 18.11 -1.61
N HIS A 41 8.49 17.28 -2.65
CA HIS A 41 7.44 17.13 -3.65
C HIS A 41 6.14 16.56 -3.06
N LEU A 42 6.22 15.52 -2.22
CA LEU A 42 5.08 14.94 -1.53
C LEU A 42 4.41 15.95 -0.58
N ALA A 43 5.20 16.65 0.23
CA ALA A 43 4.71 17.66 1.16
C ALA A 43 4.01 18.80 0.43
N ARG A 44 4.61 19.28 -0.67
CA ARG A 44 4.03 20.34 -1.52
C ARG A 44 2.71 19.89 -2.12
N PHE A 45 2.70 18.72 -2.77
CA PHE A 45 1.50 18.16 -3.39
C PHE A 45 0.37 18.00 -2.37
N ALA A 46 0.65 17.46 -1.18
CA ALA A 46 -0.37 17.27 -0.15
C ALA A 46 -0.98 18.59 0.32
N ARG A 47 -0.16 19.61 0.56
CA ARG A 47 -0.63 20.95 0.96
C ARG A 47 -1.46 21.60 -0.13
N GLU A 48 -1.03 21.51 -1.39
CA GLU A 48 -1.76 22.08 -2.54
C GLU A 48 -3.08 21.34 -2.79
N LYS A 49 -3.07 20.00 -2.71
CA LYS A 49 -4.23 19.16 -3.00
C LYS A 49 -5.31 19.27 -1.93
N ALA A 50 -4.94 19.14 -0.67
CA ALA A 50 -5.88 19.19 0.46
C ALA A 50 -6.19 20.63 0.90
N ARG A 51 -5.33 21.60 0.56
CA ARG A 51 -5.38 22.97 1.10
C ARG A 51 -5.31 23.01 2.63
N MET A 52 -4.55 22.07 3.20
CA MET A 52 -4.37 21.89 4.64
C MET A 52 -2.87 21.83 5.01
N PRO A 53 -2.50 22.21 6.24
CA PRO A 53 -1.14 21.99 6.74
C PRO A 53 -0.81 20.49 6.82
N LEU A 54 0.45 20.16 6.50
CA LEU A 54 0.96 18.79 6.56
C LEU A 54 1.01 18.32 8.02
N LEU A 55 0.42 17.15 8.29
CA LEU A 55 0.61 16.43 9.55
C LEU A 55 1.97 15.74 9.56
N ARG A 56 2.16 14.83 8.59
CA ARG A 56 3.32 13.94 8.47
C ARG A 56 3.26 13.17 7.16
N ILE A 57 4.42 12.75 6.67
CA ILE A 57 4.57 11.73 5.64
C ILE A 57 4.89 10.39 6.29
N TYR A 58 3.98 9.44 6.19
CA TYR A 58 4.18 8.05 6.59
C TYR A 58 4.70 7.27 5.38
N TRP A 59 5.93 6.78 5.50
CA TRP A 59 6.61 6.06 4.44
C TRP A 59 6.66 4.58 4.77
N TYR A 60 6.05 3.76 3.92
CA TYR A 60 5.90 2.33 4.15
C TYR A 60 6.76 1.54 3.17
N ASP A 61 7.59 0.64 3.71
CA ASP A 61 8.49 -0.18 2.89
C ASP A 61 8.69 -1.55 3.52
N GLY A 62 9.14 -2.53 2.73
CA GLY A 62 9.48 -3.86 3.21
C GLY A 62 10.95 -3.98 3.62
N THR A 63 11.23 -4.60 4.76
CA THR A 63 12.58 -5.04 5.14
C THR A 63 12.64 -6.54 5.41
N ALA A 64 13.72 -7.20 4.95
CA ALA A 64 13.91 -8.63 5.19
C ALA A 64 14.47 -8.92 6.58
N ASN A 65 15.41 -8.09 7.06
CA ASN A 65 16.04 -8.30 8.37
C ASN A 65 16.48 -6.96 8.99
N ARG A 66 17.30 -6.18 8.27
CA ARG A 66 17.76 -4.86 8.71
C ARG A 66 17.39 -3.79 7.69
N PRO A 67 17.10 -2.55 8.15
CA PRO A 67 16.87 -1.43 7.24
C PRO A 67 18.04 -1.25 6.27
N THR A 68 17.71 -1.03 4.99
CA THR A 68 18.71 -0.67 3.98
C THR A 68 19.21 0.76 4.18
N ARG A 69 20.35 1.13 3.56
CA ARG A 69 20.86 2.52 3.61
C ARG A 69 19.83 3.53 3.10
N MET A 70 19.09 3.18 2.04
CA MET A 70 18.00 4.00 1.50
C MET A 70 16.87 4.18 2.53
N GLN A 71 16.47 3.12 3.22
CA GLN A 71 15.45 3.19 4.27
C GLN A 71 15.91 4.06 5.45
N VAL A 72 17.16 3.91 5.91
CA VAL A 72 17.72 4.75 6.99
C VAL A 72 17.74 6.21 6.56
N ALA A 73 18.24 6.52 5.36
CA ALA A 73 18.27 7.88 4.84
C ALA A 73 16.86 8.50 4.71
N MET A 74 15.85 7.70 4.37
CA MET A 74 14.45 8.14 4.38
C MET A 74 13.96 8.44 5.80
N ALA A 75 14.28 7.58 6.78
CA ALA A 75 13.86 7.75 8.17
C ALA A 75 14.46 8.99 8.84
N GLU A 76 15.60 9.47 8.35
CA GLU A 76 16.28 10.68 8.83
C GLU A 76 15.71 11.97 8.23
N GLN A 77 14.81 11.90 7.24
CA GLN A 77 14.18 13.08 6.67
C GLN A 77 13.20 13.73 7.66
N ALA A 78 13.19 15.06 7.69
CA ALA A 78 12.18 15.82 8.42
C ALA A 78 10.77 15.49 7.90
N ASP A 79 9.77 15.59 8.79
CA ASP A 79 8.36 15.28 8.52
C ASP A 79 8.06 13.83 8.09
N VAL A 80 9.05 12.93 8.10
CA VAL A 80 8.89 11.53 7.70
C VAL A 80 8.80 10.61 8.92
N LYS A 81 7.90 9.63 8.85
CA LYS A 81 7.91 8.43 9.70
C LYS A 81 8.02 7.20 8.83
N LEU A 82 9.18 6.54 8.88
CA LEU A 82 9.37 5.23 8.26
C LEU A 82 8.65 4.14 9.07
N ARG A 83 7.90 3.30 8.36
CA ARG A 83 7.19 2.11 8.86
C ARG A 83 7.64 0.92 8.02
N LEU A 84 8.29 -0.06 8.64
CA LEU A 84 8.84 -1.22 7.94
C LEU A 84 7.98 -2.46 8.15
N GLY A 85 7.41 -2.98 7.06
CA GLY A 85 6.81 -4.31 7.00
C GLY A 85 7.87 -5.41 6.87
N ARG A 86 7.48 -6.67 7.03
CA ARG A 86 8.38 -7.81 6.88
C ARG A 86 8.39 -8.31 5.43
N VAL A 87 9.55 -8.69 4.93
CA VAL A 87 9.68 -9.42 3.66
C VAL A 87 9.86 -10.91 3.98
N ASP A 88 9.09 -11.77 3.32
CA ASP A 88 9.23 -13.21 3.49
C ASP A 88 10.45 -13.78 2.72
N ALA A 89 10.78 -15.05 2.96
CA ALA A 89 11.93 -15.71 2.34
C ALA A 89 11.87 -15.77 0.80
N ALA A 90 10.69 -15.57 0.20
CA ALA A 90 10.50 -15.50 -1.25
C ALA A 90 10.60 -14.06 -1.80
N GLY A 91 10.98 -13.09 -0.98
CA GLY A 91 11.09 -11.69 -1.37
C GLY A 91 9.75 -10.96 -1.47
N ARG A 92 8.64 -11.54 -1.00
CA ARG A 92 7.33 -10.88 -1.00
C ARG A 92 7.22 -10.00 0.24
N GLN A 93 6.92 -8.72 0.04
CA GLN A 93 6.59 -7.83 1.14
C GLN A 93 5.23 -8.29 1.70
N LYS A 94 5.19 -8.66 2.98
CA LYS A 94 3.95 -9.04 3.67
C LYS A 94 3.61 -7.99 4.72
N GLY A 95 2.38 -7.51 4.65
CA GLY A 95 1.79 -6.64 5.67
C GLY A 95 2.17 -5.17 5.56
N VAL A 96 2.78 -4.73 4.47
CA VAL A 96 2.95 -3.29 4.20
C VAL A 96 1.56 -2.64 4.04
N ASP A 97 0.66 -3.27 3.29
CA ASP A 97 -0.72 -2.77 3.08
C ASP A 97 -1.52 -2.78 4.37
N ALA A 98 -1.37 -3.83 5.19
CA ALA A 98 -1.97 -3.89 6.51
C ALA A 98 -1.46 -2.79 7.45
N LEU A 99 -0.17 -2.42 7.39
CA LEU A 99 0.37 -1.29 8.15
C LEU A 99 -0.20 0.04 7.67
N ILE A 100 -0.30 0.25 6.36
CA ILE A 100 -0.90 1.46 5.78
C ILE A 100 -2.36 1.58 6.23
N ALA A 101 -3.15 0.52 6.04
CA ALA A 101 -4.56 0.47 6.41
C ALA A 101 -4.77 0.73 7.91
N SER A 102 -4.02 0.04 8.78
CA SER A 102 -4.10 0.20 10.23
C SER A 102 -3.78 1.63 10.67
N ASP A 103 -2.75 2.25 10.11
CA ASP A 103 -2.36 3.62 10.46
C ASP A 103 -3.38 4.65 9.96
N MET A 104 -3.88 4.49 8.73
CA MET A 104 -4.94 5.35 8.19
C MET A 104 -6.17 5.34 9.10
N VAL A 105 -6.66 4.15 9.46
CA VAL A 105 -7.82 3.97 10.34
C VAL A 105 -7.54 4.53 11.73
N THR A 106 -6.37 4.28 12.29
CA THR A 106 -5.99 4.79 13.62
C THR A 106 -5.94 6.32 13.65
N LEU A 107 -5.35 6.95 12.64
CA LEU A 107 -5.26 8.41 12.57
C LEU A 107 -6.65 9.05 12.34
N ALA A 108 -7.48 8.42 11.50
CA ALA A 108 -8.86 8.86 11.28
C ALA A 108 -9.71 8.78 12.56
N ARG A 109 -9.66 7.65 13.28
CA ARG A 109 -10.40 7.46 14.54
C ARG A 109 -9.98 8.43 15.63
N ASN A 110 -8.69 8.75 15.70
CA ASN A 110 -8.16 9.74 16.64
C ASN A 110 -8.36 11.19 16.19
N ARG A 111 -9.03 11.43 15.04
CA ARG A 111 -9.24 12.75 14.44
C ARG A 111 -7.92 13.53 14.27
N ALA A 112 -6.84 12.82 13.94
CA ALA A 112 -5.51 13.40 13.79
C ALA A 112 -5.31 14.11 12.44
N MET A 113 -6.14 13.77 11.45
CA MET A 113 -6.17 14.32 10.10
C MET A 113 -7.62 14.47 9.62
N THR A 114 -7.84 15.32 8.63
CA THR A 114 -9.11 15.49 7.90
C THR A 114 -8.98 15.05 6.44
N ASP A 115 -7.75 15.05 5.93
CA ASP A 115 -7.42 14.71 4.55
C ASP A 115 -6.28 13.69 4.53
N CYS A 116 -6.33 12.81 3.55
CA CYS A 116 -5.36 11.75 3.34
C CYS A 116 -4.90 11.79 1.89
N VAL A 117 -3.59 11.91 1.66
CA VAL A 117 -2.99 11.59 0.37
C VAL A 117 -2.46 10.16 0.44
N LEU A 118 -2.99 9.28 -0.42
CA LEU A 118 -2.53 7.91 -0.54
C LEU A 118 -1.77 7.73 -1.85
N LEU A 119 -0.47 7.45 -1.78
CA LEU A 119 0.34 7.06 -2.94
C LEU A 119 0.46 5.54 -2.95
N SER A 120 -0.41 4.88 -3.73
CA SER A 120 -0.41 3.43 -3.94
C SER A 120 -1.21 3.03 -5.19
N GLY A 121 -1.02 1.80 -5.62
CA GLY A 121 -1.79 1.13 -6.66
C GLY A 121 -2.62 -0.07 -6.20
N ASP A 122 -2.50 -0.46 -4.92
CA ASP A 122 -3.03 -1.72 -4.40
C ASP A 122 -4.54 -1.66 -4.09
N ASP A 123 -5.29 -2.61 -4.63
CA ASP A 123 -6.73 -2.74 -4.39
C ASP A 123 -7.07 -3.14 -2.94
N GLU A 124 -6.14 -3.78 -2.22
CA GLU A 124 -6.35 -4.18 -0.82
C GLU A 124 -6.58 -2.97 0.10
N LEU A 125 -6.01 -1.81 -0.24
CA LEU A 125 -6.20 -0.57 0.50
C LEU A 125 -7.58 0.06 0.33
N ARG A 126 -8.37 -0.40 -0.65
CA ARG A 126 -9.72 0.12 -0.91
C ARG A 126 -10.63 0.02 0.32
N ILE A 127 -10.51 -1.07 1.08
CA ILE A 127 -11.33 -1.26 2.29
C ILE A 127 -10.99 -0.19 3.34
N ALA A 128 -9.70 0.12 3.51
CA ALA A 128 -9.26 1.15 4.44
C ALA A 128 -9.71 2.55 3.99
N VAL A 129 -9.68 2.83 2.69
CA VAL A 129 -10.20 4.08 2.11
C VAL A 129 -11.67 4.26 2.47
N ALA A 130 -12.51 3.24 2.20
CA ALA A 130 -13.93 3.28 2.53
C ALA A 130 -14.17 3.46 4.05
N GLU A 131 -13.38 2.79 4.89
CA GLU A 131 -13.51 2.90 6.36
C GLU A 131 -13.20 4.31 6.87
N ILE A 132 -12.12 4.96 6.40
CA ILE A 132 -11.78 6.30 6.87
C ILE A 132 -12.72 7.37 6.32
N GLN A 133 -13.33 7.16 5.16
CA GLN A 133 -14.35 8.05 4.61
C GLN A 133 -15.62 8.07 5.48
N GLN A 134 -15.99 6.93 6.09
CA GLN A 134 -17.08 6.88 7.08
C GLN A 134 -16.80 7.75 8.32
N LEU A 135 -15.53 8.06 8.59
CA LEU A 135 -15.10 8.94 9.68
C LEU A 135 -14.94 10.41 9.22
N GLY A 136 -15.34 10.73 7.99
CA GLY A 136 -15.29 12.07 7.41
C GLY A 136 -13.96 12.46 6.80
N ILE A 137 -13.03 11.51 6.58
CA ILE A 137 -11.74 11.80 5.94
C ILE A 137 -11.90 11.86 4.42
N ARG A 138 -11.33 12.90 3.80
CA ARG A 138 -11.22 13.02 2.35
C ARG A 138 -9.96 12.31 1.86
N VAL A 139 -10.07 11.48 0.82
CA VAL A 139 -8.96 10.67 0.31
C VAL A 139 -8.57 11.09 -1.11
N HIS A 140 -7.34 11.56 -1.25
CA HIS A 140 -6.71 11.95 -2.50
C HIS A 140 -5.71 10.88 -2.93
N LEU A 141 -6.09 10.09 -3.92
CA LEU A 141 -5.24 9.03 -4.45
C LEU A 141 -4.22 9.62 -5.44
N LEU A 142 -2.95 9.34 -5.21
CA LEU A 142 -1.83 9.71 -6.05
C LEU A 142 -1.27 8.45 -6.74
N GLY A 143 -1.39 8.39 -8.05
CA GLY A 143 -0.84 7.33 -8.90
C GLY A 143 0.36 7.78 -9.72
N ILE A 144 0.89 6.85 -10.51
CA ILE A 144 1.99 7.10 -11.45
C ILE A 144 1.50 6.82 -12.88
N SER A 145 1.90 7.69 -13.82
CA SER A 145 1.57 7.66 -15.25
C SER A 145 2.84 7.44 -16.08
N PRO A 146 2.78 6.81 -17.28
CA PRO A 146 1.60 6.28 -17.97
C PRO A 146 1.46 4.78 -17.77
N THR A 147 1.24 4.33 -16.54
CA THR A 147 1.07 2.89 -16.24
C THR A 147 -0.40 2.55 -15.99
N PRO A 148 -1.27 2.55 -17.04
CA PRO A 148 -2.73 2.51 -16.91
C PRO A 148 -3.30 1.27 -16.22
N ARG A 149 -2.49 0.23 -16.00
CA ARG A 149 -2.90 -1.03 -15.34
C ARG A 149 -2.39 -1.21 -13.91
N THR A 150 -1.71 -0.23 -13.33
CA THR A 150 -1.04 -0.45 -12.02
C THR A 150 -1.71 0.21 -10.84
N GLN A 151 -2.63 1.12 -11.12
CA GLN A 151 -3.53 1.62 -10.11
C GLN A 151 -4.91 1.01 -10.31
N SER A 152 -5.37 0.24 -9.33
CA SER A 152 -6.67 -0.42 -9.38
C SER A 152 -7.78 0.56 -9.79
N ARG A 153 -8.65 0.13 -10.71
CA ARG A 153 -9.84 0.90 -11.09
C ARG A 153 -10.78 1.07 -9.89
N LEU A 154 -10.95 0.04 -9.07
CA LEU A 154 -11.86 0.09 -7.92
C LEU A 154 -11.32 1.02 -6.84
N LEU A 155 -10.00 0.99 -6.57
CA LEU A 155 -9.37 1.96 -5.67
C LEU A 155 -9.56 3.42 -6.15
N ARG A 156 -9.41 3.67 -7.45
CA ARG A 156 -9.66 5.00 -8.05
C ARG A 156 -11.11 5.45 -7.93
N GLN A 157 -12.05 4.51 -8.00
CA GLN A 157 -13.48 4.80 -7.85
C GLN A 157 -13.87 5.10 -6.41
N GLU A 158 -13.18 4.49 -5.44
CA GLU A 158 -13.43 4.73 -4.01
C GLU A 158 -12.87 6.09 -3.54
N ALA A 159 -11.73 6.52 -4.07
CA ALA A 159 -11.08 7.76 -3.67
C ALA A 159 -11.87 9.02 -4.10
N ASP A 160 -11.88 10.06 -3.24
CA ASP A 160 -12.55 11.34 -3.54
C ASP A 160 -11.94 12.09 -4.73
N SER A 161 -10.65 11.90 -4.97
CA SER A 161 -9.97 12.44 -6.15
C SER A 161 -8.77 11.60 -6.52
N THR A 162 -8.46 11.53 -7.81
CA THR A 162 -7.25 10.87 -8.30
C THR A 162 -6.34 11.89 -9.00
N THR A 163 -5.04 11.78 -8.83
CA THR A 163 -4.02 12.54 -9.59
C THR A 163 -2.87 11.61 -9.92
N GLN A 164 -2.18 11.83 -11.04
CA GLN A 164 -1.06 11.00 -11.46
C GLN A 164 0.17 11.85 -11.70
N TRP A 165 1.32 11.39 -11.22
CA TRP A 165 2.63 11.94 -11.59
C TRP A 165 3.17 11.24 -12.82
N GLY A 166 3.57 12.02 -13.82
CA GLY A 166 4.28 11.53 -14.99
C GLY A 166 5.79 11.57 -14.81
N ALA A 167 6.51 11.23 -15.88
CA ALA A 167 7.96 11.29 -15.92
C ALA A 167 8.51 12.70 -15.61
N ASP A 168 7.79 13.74 -16.01
CA ASP A 168 8.09 15.15 -15.75
C ASP A 168 8.29 15.47 -14.27
N THR A 169 7.47 14.89 -13.40
CA THR A 169 7.59 15.07 -11.95
C THR A 169 8.58 14.10 -11.34
N LEU A 170 8.60 12.86 -11.82
CA LEU A 170 9.40 11.77 -11.24
C LEU A 170 10.91 11.94 -11.48
N THR A 171 11.33 12.50 -12.61
CA THR A 171 12.76 12.76 -12.91
C THR A 171 13.42 13.71 -11.91
N ALA A 172 12.63 14.50 -11.17
CA ALA A 172 13.15 15.39 -10.15
C ALA A 172 13.75 14.64 -8.95
N PHE A 173 13.33 13.40 -8.69
CA PHE A 173 13.76 12.66 -7.50
C PHE A 173 13.99 11.16 -7.69
N ILE A 174 13.67 10.59 -8.84
CA ILE A 174 13.97 9.20 -9.20
C ILE A 174 14.91 9.17 -10.39
N ASP A 175 15.95 8.35 -10.29
CA ASP A 175 16.84 8.02 -11.41
C ASP A 175 17.02 6.50 -11.51
N CYS A 176 17.23 6.00 -12.72
CA CYS A 176 17.40 4.59 -13.03
C CYS A 176 18.80 4.38 -13.59
N ARG A 177 19.70 3.80 -12.79
CA ARG A 177 21.02 3.44 -13.29
C ARG A 177 20.88 2.39 -14.39
N SER A 178 21.31 2.71 -15.61
CA SER A 178 21.63 1.67 -16.58
C SER A 178 22.92 1.01 -16.11
N ARG A 179 22.90 -0.30 -15.87
CA ARG A 179 24.15 -1.04 -15.92
C ARG A 179 24.60 -0.97 -17.38
N GLY A 180 25.56 -0.10 -17.69
CA GLY A 180 26.28 -0.16 -18.96
C GLY A 180 26.80 -1.59 -19.16
N PRO A 181 26.97 -2.06 -20.40
CA PRO A 181 27.48 -3.41 -20.64
C PRO A 181 28.79 -3.55 -19.86
N SER A 182 28.80 -4.40 -18.85
CA SER A 182 30.02 -4.73 -18.14
C SER A 182 30.94 -5.39 -19.16
N ASP A 183 32.06 -4.74 -19.42
CA ASP A 183 33.14 -5.16 -20.30
C ASP A 183 33.83 -6.39 -19.67
N SER A 184 33.17 -7.54 -19.76
CA SER A 184 33.69 -8.86 -19.41
C SER A 184 32.73 -9.95 -19.88
N ASP A 185 32.61 -10.15 -21.19
CA ASP A 185 32.39 -11.50 -21.72
C ASP A 185 32.80 -11.54 -23.20
N GLN A 186 34.01 -12.02 -23.46
CA GLN A 186 34.42 -12.44 -24.79
C GLN A 186 33.62 -13.68 -25.19
N PRO A 187 33.16 -13.79 -26.45
CA PRO A 187 32.41 -14.95 -26.87
C PRO A 187 33.34 -16.15 -27.04
N ARG A 188 33.28 -17.12 -26.11
CA ARG A 188 33.76 -18.47 -26.39
C ARG A 188 32.73 -19.21 -27.23
N SER A 189 33.09 -19.39 -28.48
CA SER A 189 32.38 -20.17 -29.49
C SER A 189 32.23 -21.65 -29.10
N THR A 190 31.02 -22.16 -29.37
CA THR A 190 30.65 -23.52 -29.78
C THR A 190 30.89 -24.68 -28.82
N GLU A 191 29.78 -25.31 -28.38
CA GLU A 191 29.44 -26.65 -28.89
C GLU A 191 27.96 -26.97 -28.73
N ARG A 192 27.40 -27.54 -29.79
CA ARG A 192 26.02 -28.01 -29.92
C ARG A 192 25.92 -29.42 -29.32
N LEU A 193 24.95 -29.66 -28.45
CA LEU A 193 24.31 -30.98 -28.39
C LEU A 193 22.79 -30.86 -28.23
N ARG A 194 22.11 -31.46 -29.20
CA ARG A 194 20.66 -31.67 -29.25
C ARG A 194 20.29 -32.85 -28.36
N ALA A 195 19.22 -32.74 -27.58
CA ALA A 195 18.27 -33.84 -27.34
C ALA A 195 17.01 -33.36 -26.59
N GLY A 196 15.84 -33.88 -27.00
CA GLY A 196 14.74 -34.15 -26.07
C GLY A 196 13.56 -33.18 -26.05
N ARG A 197 12.65 -33.28 -27.04
CA ARG A 197 11.26 -32.83 -26.89
C ARG A 197 10.56 -33.63 -25.79
N ARG A 198 9.96 -32.96 -24.81
CA ARG A 198 8.74 -33.42 -24.11
C ARG A 198 7.83 -32.23 -23.85
N ARG A 199 6.60 -32.32 -24.39
CA ARG A 199 5.45 -31.50 -24.01
C ARG A 199 4.97 -31.98 -22.65
N VAL A 200 4.71 -31.05 -21.73
CA VAL A 200 3.83 -31.25 -20.57
C VAL A 200 3.02 -29.96 -20.38
N ASP A 201 1.76 -30.16 -20.03
CA ASP A 201 0.61 -29.28 -20.18
C ASP A 201 0.58 -28.03 -19.27
N SER A 202 -0.21 -27.05 -19.71
CA SER A 202 -0.57 -25.82 -19.00
C SER A 202 -1.40 -26.10 -17.73
N PRO A 203 -1.22 -25.33 -16.64
CA PRO A 203 -2.24 -25.21 -15.59
C PRO A 203 -3.08 -23.92 -15.74
N PRO A 204 -4.31 -23.91 -15.18
CA PRO A 204 -5.35 -22.94 -15.52
C PRO A 204 -5.28 -21.63 -14.73
N ALA A 205 -6.00 -20.64 -15.26
CA ALA A 205 -6.32 -19.38 -14.60
C ALA A 205 -7.07 -19.61 -13.28
N ALA A 206 -6.58 -18.99 -12.20
CA ALA A 206 -7.27 -18.93 -10.92
C ALA A 206 -7.71 -17.48 -10.65
N SER A 207 -8.93 -17.18 -11.06
CA SER A 207 -9.78 -16.15 -10.48
C SER A 207 -10.23 -16.62 -9.09
N GLY A 208 -9.90 -15.87 -8.04
CA GLY A 208 -10.37 -16.14 -6.69
C GLY A 208 -9.97 -15.02 -5.74
N GLY A 209 -10.90 -14.13 -5.42
CA GLY A 209 -10.71 -13.15 -4.35
C GLY A 209 -10.48 -13.86 -3.02
N HIS A 210 -9.44 -13.47 -2.29
CA HIS A 210 -9.11 -14.10 -1.01
C HIS A 210 -9.82 -13.39 0.16
N PRO A 211 -10.76 -14.05 0.86
CA PRO A 211 -11.39 -13.54 2.10
C PRO A 211 -10.42 -13.46 3.29
N PHE A 212 -9.15 -13.85 3.12
CA PHE A 212 -8.15 -13.92 4.19
C PHE A 212 -7.61 -12.54 4.61
N ALA A 213 -7.49 -11.59 3.67
CA ALA A 213 -7.04 -10.23 3.96
C ALA A 213 -8.06 -9.46 4.83
N GLN A 214 -9.36 -9.63 4.55
CA GLN A 214 -10.45 -9.07 5.35
C GLN A 214 -10.45 -9.61 6.78
N GLN A 215 -10.11 -10.89 6.95
CA GLN A 215 -10.09 -11.55 8.25
C GLN A 215 -8.88 -11.11 9.08
N VAL A 216 -7.72 -10.86 8.46
CA VAL A 216 -6.52 -10.34 9.15
C VAL A 216 -6.70 -8.88 9.56
N VAL A 217 -7.24 -8.02 8.69
CA VAL A 217 -7.54 -6.62 9.03
C VAL A 217 -8.57 -6.58 10.16
N ARG A 218 -9.63 -7.38 10.08
CA ARG A 218 -10.62 -7.51 11.16
C ARG A 218 -10.01 -8.05 12.46
N GLN A 219 -9.12 -9.03 12.40
CA GLN A 219 -8.47 -9.61 13.57
C GLN A 219 -7.49 -8.65 14.24
N VAL A 220 -6.75 -7.85 13.45
CA VAL A 220 -5.88 -6.78 13.97
C VAL A 220 -6.72 -5.69 14.64
N LEU A 221 -7.84 -5.29 14.02
CA LEU A 221 -8.78 -4.34 14.60
C LEU A 221 -9.45 -4.87 15.89
N ILE A 222 -9.74 -6.17 15.98
CA ILE A 222 -10.28 -6.82 17.18
C ILE A 222 -9.22 -6.90 18.29
N ASN A 223 -8.00 -7.34 17.95
CA ASN A 223 -6.93 -7.51 18.94
C ASN A 223 -6.47 -6.17 19.54
N GLU A 224 -6.45 -5.09 18.76
CA GLU A 224 -6.18 -3.74 19.28
C GLU A 224 -7.33 -3.16 20.11
N PHE A 225 -8.58 -3.58 19.85
CA PHE A 225 -9.76 -3.15 20.62
C PHE A 225 -9.82 -3.83 22.00
N VAL A 226 -9.59 -5.15 22.06
CA VAL A 226 -9.61 -5.92 23.33
C VAL A 226 -8.49 -5.46 24.27
N GLY A 227 -7.33 -5.07 23.73
CA GLY A 227 -6.20 -4.57 24.51
C GLY A 227 -6.44 -3.23 25.22
N ARG A 228 -7.50 -2.48 24.89
CA ARG A 228 -7.79 -1.15 25.47
C ARG A 228 -9.06 -1.06 26.30
N THR A 229 -10.06 -1.91 26.08
CA THR A 229 -11.39 -1.77 26.75
C THR A 229 -11.85 -3.02 27.50
N GLY A 230 -11.14 -4.14 27.39
CA GLY A 230 -11.44 -5.38 28.13
C GLY A 230 -12.79 -6.03 27.82
N HIS A 231 -13.60 -5.50 26.89
CA HIS A 231 -14.92 -6.03 26.55
C HIS A 231 -15.16 -6.06 25.04
N TYR A 232 -15.73 -7.17 24.58
CA TYR A 232 -16.17 -7.36 23.20
C TYR A 232 -17.41 -6.50 22.91
N PRO A 233 -17.48 -5.74 21.80
CA PRO A 233 -18.74 -5.13 21.40
C PRO A 233 -19.68 -6.24 20.95
N ARG A 234 -20.74 -6.48 21.74
CA ARG A 234 -21.82 -7.41 21.35
C ARG A 234 -22.45 -6.88 20.07
N SER A 235 -22.35 -7.65 18.99
CA SER A 235 -23.11 -7.39 17.76
C SER A 235 -24.60 -7.40 18.09
N ARG A 236 -25.29 -6.30 17.81
CA ARG A 236 -26.72 -6.11 18.09
C ARG A 236 -27.64 -6.85 17.10
N ALA A 237 -27.22 -8.03 16.64
CA ALA A 237 -27.88 -8.79 15.58
C ALA A 237 -28.08 -10.28 15.90
N ALA A 238 -28.11 -10.66 17.19
CA ALA A 238 -28.47 -12.02 17.61
C ALA A 238 -29.23 -12.06 18.95
N ALA A 239 -30.02 -11.02 19.24
CA ALA A 239 -30.88 -10.96 20.43
C ALA A 239 -32.38 -10.84 20.09
N ALA A 240 -32.77 -11.20 18.87
CA ALA A 240 -34.16 -11.18 18.42
C ALA A 240 -34.45 -12.38 17.51
N ALA A 241 -34.31 -13.59 18.05
CA ALA A 241 -34.84 -14.83 17.46
C ALA A 241 -34.75 -15.98 18.47
N HIS A 242 -35.26 -15.79 19.69
CA HIS A 242 -35.68 -16.87 20.60
C HIS A 242 -36.46 -16.26 21.76
N SER A 243 -37.65 -15.79 21.45
CA SER A 243 -38.68 -15.48 22.44
C SER A 243 -40.01 -15.50 21.73
N ASP A 244 -40.55 -16.71 21.52
CA ASP A 244 -41.99 -16.96 21.45
C ASP A 244 -42.23 -18.48 21.52
N LEU A 245 -43.27 -18.85 22.29
CA LEU A 245 -43.89 -20.17 22.44
C LEU A 245 -43.42 -21.09 23.60
N HIS A 246 -43.51 -20.59 24.83
CA HIS A 246 -44.13 -21.33 25.94
C HIS A 246 -45.17 -20.37 26.54
N GLY A 247 -46.48 -20.57 26.47
CA GLY A 247 -47.21 -21.79 26.80
C GLY A 247 -47.77 -21.62 28.21
N GLU A 248 -48.74 -20.70 28.39
CA GLU A 248 -49.51 -20.59 29.63
C GLU A 248 -50.99 -20.91 29.34
N PRO A 249 -51.63 -21.81 30.12
CA PRO A 249 -53.03 -22.21 29.92
C PRO A 249 -54.00 -21.24 30.62
N PRO A 250 -55.30 -21.25 30.27
CA PRO A 250 -56.26 -20.30 30.83
C PRO A 250 -56.78 -20.75 32.19
N PRO A 251 -57.14 -19.81 33.06
CA PRO A 251 -58.24 -20.06 33.99
C PRO A 251 -59.28 -18.93 34.06
N VAL A 252 -60.54 -19.39 33.88
CA VAL A 252 -61.87 -18.89 34.29
C VAL A 252 -62.35 -17.52 33.78
#